data_AF-A0A2E4KLE8-F1
#
_entry.id   AF-A0A2E4KLE8-F1
#
_cell.length_a   1.000
_cell.length_b   1.000
_cell.length_c   1.000
_cell.angle_alpha   90.00
_cell.angle_beta   90.00
_cell.angle_gamma   90.00
#
_symmetry.space_group_name_H-M   'P 1'
#
loop_
_entity.id
_entity.type
_entity.pdbx_description
1 polymer ?
#
loop_
_entity_poly.entity_id
_entity_poly.type
_entity_poly.pdbx_seq_one_letter_code
_entity_poly.pdbx_strand_id
1 'polypeptide(L)'
;MSDVPATHFRPREIGVPWKTLHGLGYTHDYRGKPLNDDEQTLELFPQDFIVAKGAADFLLRTANYIDELLVRFYGMEPYYNADKSDDLVGHLICALAPHTSGGVLSRIIGWADCSGGYAHPLFHAAKRRNCDGDEDAIMLLMDGLLNFSRDILPANRGGQMDAPLVLTTRLNPTEVDKEALNVDSAWFYERDFYEATLNQPHPKEIQGRMDFVERRLGSVAAVRGYGFTHDCHAIDRGPALSAYKTLDTMIDKMNGQLALGQRLRGVNVRQVASSVVRSHFLPDLRGNLNAYGRQKVRCLKCGHSYRRMPLSGSCIQPKKETGRGLARMGVAKTEGGLCNGNLALTVSEGAVRKYIEVMRFVMDHYGVDLYTRQNADWLASSVDSLFNNDRAKQLSLSDFL
;
A
#
# COMPACT_ATOMS: atom_id res chain seq x y z
N MET A 1 0.48 -0.97 -7.00
CA MET A 1 1.93 -1.20 -6.83
C MET A 1 2.50 0.02 -6.15
N SER A 2 3.54 -0.10 -5.33
CA SER A 2 4.16 1.10 -4.72
C SER A 2 4.92 1.91 -5.76
N ASP A 3 4.80 3.23 -5.73
CA ASP A 3 5.48 4.10 -6.67
C ASP A 3 6.97 4.21 -6.32
N VAL A 4 7.85 3.92 -7.29
CA VAL A 4 9.30 4.08 -7.14
C VAL A 4 9.82 4.99 -8.26
N PRO A 5 10.47 6.12 -7.96
CA PRO A 5 10.98 7.01 -8.97
C PRO A 5 12.28 6.46 -9.59
N ALA A 6 12.37 6.49 -10.92
CA ALA A 6 13.59 6.18 -11.66
C ALA A 6 13.74 7.13 -12.85
N THR A 7 14.97 7.56 -13.13
CA THR A 7 15.28 8.40 -14.30
C THR A 7 16.09 7.64 -15.35
N HIS A 8 16.79 6.58 -14.94
CA HIS A 8 17.65 5.77 -15.78
C HIS A 8 17.43 4.30 -15.48
N PHE A 9 17.72 3.46 -16.48
CA PHE A 9 17.67 2.00 -16.37
C PHE A 9 18.62 1.37 -17.39
N ARG A 10 18.92 0.08 -17.24
CA ARG A 10 19.61 -0.74 -18.24
C ARG A 10 18.63 -1.76 -18.83
N PRO A 11 18.72 -2.08 -20.13
CA PRO A 11 17.91 -3.13 -20.76
C PRO A 11 17.90 -4.45 -19.96
N ARG A 12 19.08 -4.88 -19.46
CA ARG A 12 19.20 -6.08 -18.62
C ARG A 12 18.32 -6.05 -17.36
N GLU A 13 18.17 -4.90 -16.73
CA GLU A 13 17.44 -4.75 -15.46
C GLU A 13 15.94 -4.97 -15.61
N ILE A 14 15.40 -4.73 -16.81
CA ILE A 14 13.97 -4.79 -17.08
C ILE A 14 13.58 -6.03 -17.91
N GLY A 15 14.55 -6.90 -18.19
CA GLY A 15 14.35 -8.14 -18.95
C GLY A 15 13.99 -7.94 -20.43
N VAL A 16 14.28 -6.77 -21.02
CA VAL A 16 13.92 -6.45 -22.41
C VAL A 16 15.19 -6.20 -23.23
N PRO A 17 15.39 -6.89 -24.37
CA PRO A 17 16.56 -6.67 -25.22
C PRO A 17 16.64 -5.25 -25.76
N TRP A 18 17.86 -4.71 -25.89
CA TRP A 18 18.12 -3.37 -26.41
C TRP A 18 17.51 -3.13 -27.80
N LYS A 19 17.41 -4.17 -28.64
CA LYS A 19 16.78 -4.09 -29.97
C LYS A 19 15.30 -3.72 -29.89
N THR A 20 14.59 -4.26 -28.92
CA THR A 20 13.17 -3.95 -28.67
C THR A 20 13.04 -2.50 -28.21
N LEU A 21 13.90 -2.07 -27.27
CA LEU A 21 13.93 -0.69 -26.79
C LEU A 21 14.28 0.31 -27.90
N HIS A 22 15.19 -0.07 -28.80
CA HIS A 22 15.50 0.72 -29.99
C HIS A 22 14.26 0.91 -30.87
N GLY A 23 13.42 -0.13 -31.04
CA GLY A 23 12.12 -0.03 -31.70
C GLY A 23 11.12 0.90 -31.00
N LEU A 24 11.23 1.05 -29.66
CA LEU A 24 10.41 1.96 -28.86
C LEU A 24 10.89 3.42 -28.88
N GLY A 25 12.03 3.71 -29.53
CA GLY A 25 12.60 5.05 -29.68
C GLY A 25 13.86 5.33 -28.85
N TYR A 26 14.37 4.35 -28.09
CA TYR A 26 15.63 4.48 -27.36
C TYR A 26 16.82 4.31 -28.31
N THR A 27 17.35 5.43 -28.83
CA THR A 27 18.40 5.41 -29.86
C THR A 27 19.82 5.55 -29.30
N HIS A 28 19.97 6.28 -28.19
CA HIS A 28 21.27 6.60 -27.59
C HIS A 28 21.22 6.39 -26.08
N ASP A 29 22.37 6.08 -25.49
CA ASP A 29 22.57 6.06 -24.05
C ASP A 29 22.63 7.47 -23.45
N TYR A 30 22.69 7.56 -22.12
CA TYR A 30 22.75 8.85 -21.42
C TYR A 30 23.99 9.70 -21.77
N ARG A 31 25.03 9.10 -22.36
CA ARG A 31 26.25 9.78 -22.81
C ARG A 31 26.17 10.17 -24.29
N GLY A 32 25.05 9.92 -24.95
CA GLY A 32 24.85 10.19 -26.37
C GLY A 32 25.50 9.18 -27.31
N LYS A 33 25.95 8.01 -26.82
CA LYS A 33 26.46 6.95 -27.69
C LYS A 33 25.30 6.12 -28.25
N PRO A 34 25.38 5.64 -29.51
CA PRO A 34 24.36 4.76 -30.07
C PRO A 34 24.12 3.52 -29.19
N LEU A 35 22.85 3.11 -29.05
CA LEU A 35 22.46 1.91 -28.32
C LEU A 35 22.82 0.65 -29.13
N ASN A 36 23.63 -0.23 -28.55
CA ASN A 36 24.07 -1.48 -29.14
C ASN A 36 24.25 -2.64 -28.14
N ASP A 37 24.08 -2.40 -26.83
CA ASP A 37 24.31 -3.37 -25.77
C ASP A 37 23.29 -3.26 -24.62
N ASP A 38 23.03 -4.37 -23.94
CA ASP A 38 22.07 -4.48 -22.83
C ASP A 38 22.60 -3.92 -21.50
N GLU A 39 23.89 -3.62 -21.41
CA GLU A 39 24.51 -2.97 -20.23
C GLU A 39 24.55 -1.44 -20.32
N GLN A 40 24.20 -0.86 -21.47
CA GLN A 40 24.14 0.59 -21.62
C GLN A 40 23.01 1.17 -20.78
N THR A 41 23.32 2.21 -20.00
CA THR A 41 22.32 2.94 -19.22
C THR A 41 21.56 3.91 -20.12
N LEU A 42 20.24 3.82 -20.12
CA LEU A 42 19.34 4.64 -20.91
C LEU A 42 18.62 5.63 -20.01
N GLU A 43 18.33 6.82 -20.53
CA GLU A 43 17.47 7.80 -19.87
C GLU A 43 16.00 7.48 -20.16
N LEU A 44 15.23 7.18 -19.11
CA LEU A 44 13.82 6.82 -19.16
C LEU A 44 12.98 7.95 -19.78
N PHE A 45 12.08 7.61 -20.71
CA PHE A 45 11.13 8.60 -21.20
C PHE A 45 10.09 8.97 -20.12
N PRO A 46 9.60 10.23 -20.07
CA PRO A 46 8.74 10.69 -18.98
C PRO A 46 7.43 9.94 -18.76
N GLN A 47 6.90 9.22 -19.76
CA GLN A 47 5.66 8.44 -19.67
C GLN A 47 5.89 6.94 -19.96
N ASP A 48 7.14 6.48 -19.81
CA ASP A 48 7.45 5.05 -19.85
C ASP A 48 7.45 4.48 -18.42
N PHE A 49 7.00 3.24 -18.29
CA PHE A 49 6.77 2.58 -17.01
C PHE A 49 7.35 1.16 -17.04
N ILE A 50 8.09 0.82 -15.98
CA ILE A 50 8.62 -0.52 -15.75
C ILE A 50 7.75 -1.17 -14.68
N VAL A 51 7.06 -2.23 -15.06
CA VAL A 51 6.01 -2.86 -14.25
C VAL A 51 6.62 -3.90 -13.31
N ALA A 52 6.05 -4.05 -12.11
CA ALA A 52 6.40 -5.17 -11.23
C ALA A 52 6.10 -6.51 -11.92
N LYS A 53 7.06 -7.43 -11.91
CA LYS A 53 6.91 -8.76 -12.51
C LYS A 53 5.71 -9.54 -11.95
N GLY A 54 5.34 -9.30 -10.69
CA GLY A 54 4.14 -9.90 -10.07
C GLY A 54 2.80 -9.51 -10.75
N ALA A 55 2.75 -8.41 -11.50
CA ALA A 55 1.57 -7.99 -12.24
C ALA A 55 1.50 -8.55 -13.68
N ALA A 56 2.58 -9.18 -14.16
CA ALA A 56 2.70 -9.62 -15.55
C ALA A 56 1.62 -10.62 -15.96
N ASP A 57 1.39 -11.66 -15.15
CA ASP A 57 0.35 -12.67 -15.39
C ASP A 57 -1.06 -12.07 -15.33
N PHE A 58 -1.30 -11.12 -14.43
CA PHE A 58 -2.60 -10.44 -14.35
C PHE A 58 -2.87 -9.62 -15.62
N LEU A 59 -1.90 -8.80 -16.06
CA LEU A 59 -2.05 -8.00 -17.28
C LEU A 59 -2.18 -8.87 -18.53
N LEU A 60 -1.47 -9.99 -18.61
CA LEU A 60 -1.60 -10.94 -19.72
C LEU A 60 -3.00 -11.54 -19.79
N ARG A 61 -3.57 -11.94 -18.65
CA ARG A 61 -4.97 -12.42 -18.58
C ARG A 61 -5.96 -11.34 -18.98
N THR A 62 -5.73 -10.09 -18.57
CA THR A 62 -6.56 -8.96 -18.98
C THR A 62 -6.47 -8.73 -20.49
N ALA A 63 -5.28 -8.78 -21.09
CA ALA A 63 -5.11 -8.65 -22.54
C ALA A 63 -5.89 -9.74 -23.31
N ASN A 64 -5.77 -10.99 -22.88
CA ASN A 64 -6.51 -12.12 -23.46
C ASN A 64 -8.03 -11.96 -23.28
N TYR A 65 -8.48 -11.46 -22.13
CA TYR A 65 -9.89 -11.15 -21.90
C TYR A 65 -10.40 -10.06 -22.88
N ILE A 66 -9.62 -9.00 -23.11
CA ILE A 66 -10.00 -7.95 -24.06
C ILE A 66 -10.08 -8.47 -25.49
N ASP A 67 -9.14 -9.33 -25.89
CA ASP A 67 -9.18 -9.95 -27.22
C ASP A 67 -10.39 -10.87 -27.39
N GLU A 68 -10.70 -11.71 -26.38
CA GLU A 68 -11.92 -12.52 -26.40
C GLU A 68 -13.19 -11.66 -26.43
N LEU A 69 -13.21 -10.54 -25.71
CA LEU A 69 -14.33 -9.60 -25.69
C LEU A 69 -14.51 -8.95 -27.07
N LEU A 70 -13.43 -8.49 -27.71
CA LEU A 70 -13.46 -7.91 -29.05
C LEU A 70 -13.98 -8.92 -30.09
N VAL A 71 -13.48 -10.15 -30.08
CA VAL A 71 -13.86 -11.19 -31.05
C VAL A 71 -15.28 -11.68 -30.81
N ARG A 72 -15.62 -12.10 -29.58
CA ARG A 72 -16.88 -12.80 -29.30
C ARG A 72 -18.07 -11.87 -29.12
N PHE A 73 -17.86 -10.69 -28.54
CA PHE A 73 -18.95 -9.76 -28.23
C PHE A 73 -19.08 -8.65 -29.27
N TYR A 74 -17.96 -8.04 -29.67
CA TYR A 74 -17.97 -6.94 -30.64
C TYR A 74 -17.81 -7.38 -32.10
N GLY A 75 -17.40 -8.62 -32.37
CA GLY A 75 -17.17 -9.13 -33.73
C GLY A 75 -16.01 -8.43 -34.45
N MET A 76 -15.00 -7.99 -33.69
CA MET A 76 -13.80 -7.30 -34.18
C MET A 76 -12.57 -8.20 -34.13
N GLU A 77 -11.50 -7.79 -34.80
CA GLU A 77 -10.19 -8.46 -34.68
C GLU A 77 -9.59 -8.28 -33.27
N PRO A 78 -8.80 -9.25 -32.78
CA PRO A 78 -8.08 -9.13 -31.52
C PRO A 78 -7.03 -8.00 -31.58
N TYR A 79 -6.82 -7.31 -30.46
CA TYR A 79 -5.97 -6.13 -30.37
C TYR A 79 -4.57 -6.44 -29.83
N TYR A 80 -4.45 -7.19 -28.73
CA TYR A 80 -3.17 -7.45 -28.08
C TYR A 80 -2.43 -8.64 -28.71
N ASN A 81 -3.12 -9.76 -28.96
CA ASN A 81 -2.55 -11.03 -29.41
C ASN A 81 -1.31 -11.44 -28.58
N ALA A 82 -1.40 -11.31 -27.26
CA ALA A 82 -0.29 -11.53 -26.34
C ALA A 82 -0.28 -12.97 -25.78
N ASP A 83 0.79 -13.72 -26.04
CA ASP A 83 1.00 -15.07 -25.49
C ASP A 83 1.87 -15.03 -24.23
N LYS A 84 2.77 -14.05 -24.15
CA LYS A 84 3.71 -13.82 -23.04
C LYS A 84 3.62 -12.40 -22.55
N SER A 85 4.08 -12.18 -21.31
CA SER A 85 4.17 -10.83 -20.73
C SER A 85 5.00 -9.87 -21.58
N ASP A 86 6.04 -10.37 -22.23
CA ASP A 86 6.95 -9.54 -23.03
C ASP A 86 6.27 -8.97 -24.28
N ASP A 87 5.18 -9.59 -24.76
CA ASP A 87 4.38 -9.09 -25.88
C ASP A 87 3.61 -7.81 -25.50
N LEU A 88 3.43 -7.54 -24.19
CA LEU A 88 2.81 -6.30 -23.70
C LEU A 88 3.77 -5.10 -23.72
N VAL A 89 5.06 -5.32 -24.00
CA VAL A 89 6.04 -4.23 -24.11
C VAL A 89 5.69 -3.33 -25.29
N GLY A 90 5.54 -2.04 -25.03
CA GLY A 90 5.10 -1.03 -26.00
C GLY A 90 3.59 -0.73 -25.96
N HIS A 91 2.78 -1.58 -25.31
CA HIS A 91 1.36 -1.28 -25.12
C HIS A 91 1.14 -0.19 -24.07
N LEU A 92 0.01 0.51 -24.22
CA LEU A 92 -0.36 1.63 -23.38
C LEU A 92 -1.18 1.19 -22.17
N ILE A 93 -0.90 1.84 -21.04
CA ILE A 93 -1.63 1.70 -19.79
C ILE A 93 -2.17 3.07 -19.35
N CYS A 94 -3.26 3.03 -18.60
CA CYS A 94 -3.72 4.15 -17.80
C CYS A 94 -3.29 3.90 -16.36
N ALA A 95 -2.47 4.79 -15.81
CA ALA A 95 -2.14 4.79 -14.40
C ALA A 95 -3.05 5.77 -13.66
N LEU A 96 -3.58 5.35 -12.52
CA LEU A 96 -4.52 6.12 -11.72
C LEU A 96 -4.13 6.03 -10.25
N ALA A 97 -4.00 7.19 -9.63
CA ALA A 97 -3.76 7.29 -8.20
C ALA A 97 -5.07 7.18 -7.41
N PRO A 98 -5.07 6.48 -6.26
CA PRO A 98 -6.19 6.54 -5.34
C PRO A 98 -6.50 7.99 -4.93
N HIS A 99 -7.74 8.27 -4.61
CA HIS A 99 -8.30 9.58 -4.33
C HIS A 99 -8.14 10.59 -5.48
N THR A 100 -7.98 10.12 -6.72
CA THR A 100 -7.97 10.97 -7.92
C THR A 100 -8.93 10.44 -8.97
N SER A 101 -9.21 11.27 -9.98
CA SER A 101 -10.06 10.90 -11.13
C SER A 101 -9.42 11.22 -12.49
N GLY A 102 -8.16 11.64 -12.48
CA GLY A 102 -7.36 11.92 -13.67
C GLY A 102 -6.34 10.81 -13.86
N GLY A 103 -6.58 9.93 -14.83
CA GLY A 103 -5.60 8.95 -15.25
C GLY A 103 -4.47 9.61 -16.05
N VAL A 104 -3.28 9.04 -16.00
CA VAL A 104 -2.13 9.45 -16.82
C VAL A 104 -1.77 8.30 -17.76
N LEU A 105 -1.68 8.62 -19.05
CA LEU A 105 -1.28 7.68 -20.07
C LEU A 105 0.20 7.32 -19.90
N SER A 106 0.51 6.03 -19.97
CA SER A 106 1.88 5.53 -19.90
C SER A 106 2.07 4.37 -20.87
N ARG A 107 3.32 4.05 -21.17
CA ARG A 107 3.70 2.89 -21.99
C ARG A 107 4.52 1.91 -21.17
N ILE A 108 4.24 0.61 -21.30
CA ILE A 108 5.04 -0.44 -20.68
C ILE A 108 6.35 -0.60 -21.45
N ILE A 109 7.48 -0.61 -20.76
CA ILE A 109 8.79 -0.84 -21.40
C ILE A 109 9.53 -2.08 -20.91
N GLY A 110 9.08 -2.71 -19.83
CA GLY A 110 9.67 -3.94 -19.30
C GLY A 110 9.20 -4.27 -17.88
N TRP A 111 9.88 -5.24 -17.27
CA TRP A 111 9.48 -5.88 -16.02
C TRP A 111 10.62 -5.91 -15.01
N ALA A 112 10.37 -5.53 -13.76
CA ALA A 112 11.37 -5.61 -12.68
C ALA A 112 10.94 -6.59 -11.57
N ASP A 113 11.89 -7.31 -10.98
CA ASP A 113 11.60 -8.29 -9.93
C ASP A 113 11.46 -7.63 -8.54
N CYS A 114 10.48 -6.75 -8.42
CA CYS A 114 10.15 -6.06 -7.17
C CYS A 114 8.64 -5.86 -7.02
N SER A 115 8.19 -5.36 -5.86
CA SER A 115 6.78 -5.03 -5.61
C SER A 115 6.39 -3.59 -6.02
N GLY A 116 7.35 -2.81 -6.52
CA GLY A 116 7.15 -1.42 -6.93
C GLY A 116 7.03 -1.28 -8.45
N GLY A 117 6.45 -0.16 -8.90
CA GLY A 117 6.46 0.25 -10.30
C GLY A 117 7.42 1.41 -10.50
N TYR A 118 8.39 1.25 -11.41
CA TYR A 118 9.34 2.32 -11.71
C TYR A 118 8.81 3.22 -12.82
N ALA A 119 8.87 4.52 -12.58
CA ALA A 119 8.54 5.53 -13.58
C ALA A 119 9.33 6.81 -13.33
N HIS A 120 9.30 7.71 -14.31
CA HIS A 120 9.91 9.02 -14.17
C HIS A 120 9.28 9.80 -12.99
N PRO A 121 10.04 10.56 -12.17
CA PRO A 121 9.49 11.31 -11.04
C PRO A 121 8.32 12.23 -11.43
N LEU A 122 8.44 12.89 -12.58
CA LEU A 122 7.36 13.70 -13.14
C LEU A 122 6.07 12.90 -13.39
N PHE A 123 6.17 11.64 -13.80
CA PHE A 123 5.01 10.78 -14.04
C PHE A 123 4.24 10.50 -12.75
N HIS A 124 4.96 10.15 -11.68
CA HIS A 124 4.39 9.96 -10.36
C HIS A 124 3.71 11.24 -9.85
N ALA A 125 4.39 12.39 -9.99
CA ALA A 125 3.82 13.68 -9.62
C ALA A 125 2.61 14.10 -10.48
N ALA A 126 2.56 13.71 -11.77
CA ALA A 126 1.41 13.99 -12.63
C ALA A 126 0.13 13.28 -12.17
N LYS A 127 0.27 12.13 -11.49
CA LYS A 127 -0.83 11.42 -10.83
C LYS A 127 -1.21 12.03 -9.47
N ARG A 128 -0.61 13.17 -9.08
CA ARG A 128 -0.75 13.82 -7.76
C ARG A 128 -0.29 12.93 -6.60
N ARG A 129 0.83 12.22 -6.82
CA ARG A 129 1.42 11.32 -5.83
C ARG A 129 2.78 11.77 -5.38
N ASN A 130 3.05 11.49 -4.11
CA ASN A 130 4.36 11.61 -3.52
C ASN A 130 5.01 10.22 -3.52
N CYS A 131 6.32 10.15 -3.75
CA CYS A 131 7.03 8.87 -3.73
C CYS A 131 7.45 8.50 -2.29
N ASP A 132 6.55 8.64 -1.31
CA ASP A 132 6.78 8.41 0.13
C ASP A 132 6.16 7.10 0.65
N GLY A 133 5.82 6.20 -0.27
CA GLY A 133 5.19 4.89 0.00
C GLY A 133 3.77 4.77 -0.54
N ASP A 134 3.32 5.74 -1.33
CA ASP A 134 2.04 5.67 -2.03
C ASP A 134 1.96 4.48 -3.01
N GLU A 135 0.73 4.03 -3.22
CA GLU A 135 0.42 2.95 -4.15
C GLU A 135 -0.54 3.42 -5.24
N ASP A 136 -0.24 3.00 -6.46
CA ASP A 136 -1.04 3.34 -7.62
C ASP A 136 -1.60 2.12 -8.34
N ALA A 137 -2.75 2.35 -9.00
CA ALA A 137 -3.40 1.39 -9.87
C ALA A 137 -2.93 1.60 -11.31
N ILE A 138 -2.76 0.50 -12.03
CA ILE A 138 -2.57 0.51 -13.48
C ILE A 138 -3.64 -0.37 -14.11
N MET A 139 -4.10 0.03 -15.29
CA MET A 139 -5.00 -0.73 -16.12
C MET A 139 -4.54 -0.65 -17.57
N LEU A 140 -4.78 -1.70 -18.35
CA LEU A 140 -4.55 -1.64 -19.80
C LEU A 140 -5.46 -0.56 -20.40
N LEU A 141 -4.94 0.25 -21.33
CA LEU A 141 -5.70 1.37 -21.88
C LEU A 141 -7.01 0.89 -22.53
N MET A 142 -6.95 -0.17 -23.33
CA MET A 142 -8.15 -0.68 -24.02
C MET A 142 -9.21 -1.20 -23.05
N ASP A 143 -8.80 -1.78 -21.92
CA ASP A 143 -9.72 -2.24 -20.87
C ASP A 143 -10.46 -1.04 -20.26
N GLY A 144 -9.71 0.01 -19.90
CA GLY A 144 -10.30 1.26 -19.40
C GLY A 144 -11.23 1.95 -20.41
N LEU A 145 -11.02 1.79 -21.72
CA LEU A 145 -11.89 2.38 -22.75
C LEU A 145 -13.17 1.57 -23.01
N LEU A 146 -13.09 0.24 -22.99
CA LEU A 146 -14.25 -0.63 -23.29
C LEU A 146 -15.15 -0.84 -22.07
N ASN A 147 -14.56 -1.07 -20.90
CA ASN A 147 -15.29 -1.57 -19.74
C ASN A 147 -15.67 -0.49 -18.74
N PHE A 148 -15.24 0.75 -18.95
CA PHE A 148 -15.61 1.88 -18.10
C PHE A 148 -16.88 2.56 -18.59
N SER A 149 -17.80 2.82 -17.67
CA SER A 149 -18.93 3.73 -17.87
C SER A 149 -19.15 4.56 -16.61
N ARG A 150 -19.69 5.77 -16.75
CA ARG A 150 -20.10 6.56 -15.60
C ARG A 150 -21.32 5.96 -14.89
N ASP A 151 -22.10 5.14 -15.59
CA ASP A 151 -23.32 4.53 -15.05
C ASP A 151 -23.05 3.43 -14.02
N ILE A 152 -21.84 2.85 -14.04
CA ILE A 152 -21.43 1.84 -13.05
C ILE A 152 -20.88 2.48 -11.76
N LEU A 153 -20.70 3.80 -11.73
CA LEU A 153 -20.17 4.49 -10.56
C LEU A 153 -21.23 4.59 -9.44
N PRO A 154 -20.86 4.34 -8.17
CA PRO A 154 -21.80 4.42 -7.07
C PRO A 154 -22.32 5.86 -6.88
N ALA A 155 -23.63 6.01 -6.75
CA ALA A 155 -24.28 7.31 -6.55
C ALA A 155 -24.00 7.97 -5.17
N ASN A 156 -23.30 7.27 -4.27
CA ASN A 156 -22.96 7.77 -2.94
C ASN A 156 -21.78 8.74 -2.99
N ARG A 157 -21.63 9.58 -1.95
CA ARG A 157 -20.49 10.50 -1.82
C ARG A 157 -19.16 9.75 -1.90
N GLY A 158 -18.25 10.26 -2.72
CA GLY A 158 -16.93 9.65 -2.97
C GLY A 158 -16.91 8.61 -4.08
N GLY A 159 -18.06 8.24 -4.66
CA GLY A 159 -18.15 7.21 -5.69
C GLY A 159 -17.54 7.56 -7.06
N GLN A 160 -17.18 8.82 -7.28
CA GLN A 160 -16.53 9.29 -8.51
C GLN A 160 -15.00 9.36 -8.39
N MET A 161 -14.47 9.18 -7.19
CA MET A 161 -13.03 9.07 -6.96
C MET A 161 -12.59 7.65 -7.35
N ASP A 162 -11.33 7.47 -7.72
CA ASP A 162 -10.75 6.17 -8.10
C ASP A 162 -11.26 5.63 -9.45
N ALA A 163 -11.83 6.51 -10.27
CA ALA A 163 -12.28 6.22 -11.63
C ALA A 163 -11.61 7.16 -12.64
N PRO A 164 -11.12 6.67 -13.79
CA PRO A 164 -10.42 7.49 -14.79
C PRO A 164 -11.43 8.33 -15.60
N LEU A 165 -11.96 9.41 -15.00
CA LEU A 165 -12.91 10.32 -15.65
C LEU A 165 -12.27 11.15 -16.75
N VAL A 166 -10.99 11.46 -16.61
CA VAL A 166 -10.18 12.21 -17.57
C VAL A 166 -8.85 11.48 -17.75
N LEU A 167 -8.32 11.48 -18.98
CA LEU A 167 -7.02 10.89 -19.31
C LEU A 167 -6.06 11.97 -19.79
N THR A 168 -4.97 12.16 -19.06
CA THR A 168 -3.86 13.03 -19.46
C THR A 168 -2.94 12.28 -20.39
N THR A 169 -2.88 12.72 -21.65
CA THR A 169 -2.09 12.02 -22.70
C THR A 169 -0.66 12.52 -22.79
N ARG A 170 -0.38 13.75 -22.35
CA ARG A 170 0.94 14.37 -22.38
C ARG A 170 1.28 14.96 -21.03
N LEU A 171 2.49 14.68 -20.58
CA LEU A 171 3.02 15.23 -19.35
C LEU A 171 3.52 16.67 -19.57
N ASN A 172 3.04 17.61 -18.76
CA ASN A 172 3.56 18.98 -18.71
C ASN A 172 4.22 19.25 -17.34
N PRO A 173 5.55 19.41 -17.25
CA PRO A 173 6.25 19.65 -15.98
C PRO A 173 5.80 20.90 -15.24
N THR A 174 5.18 21.88 -15.89
CA THR A 174 4.69 23.08 -15.19
C THR A 174 3.40 22.85 -14.42
N GLU A 175 2.68 21.76 -14.73
CA GLU A 175 1.35 21.45 -14.15
C GLU A 175 1.41 20.32 -13.11
N VAL A 176 2.57 19.68 -12.94
CA VAL A 176 2.75 18.61 -11.94
C VAL A 176 2.99 19.18 -10.55
N ASP A 177 2.93 18.30 -9.55
CA ASP A 177 3.22 18.66 -8.18
C ASP A 177 4.63 19.26 -7.99
N LYS A 178 4.77 20.19 -7.04
CA LYS A 178 6.01 20.90 -6.75
C LYS A 178 7.10 20.01 -6.17
N GLU A 179 6.77 18.87 -5.57
CA GLU A 179 7.77 17.98 -5.00
C GLU A 179 8.74 17.46 -6.06
N ALA A 180 8.22 17.02 -7.22
CA ALA A 180 9.07 16.57 -8.33
C ALA A 180 9.94 17.69 -8.93
N LEU A 181 9.56 18.96 -8.72
CA LEU A 181 10.35 20.10 -9.17
C LEU A 181 11.64 20.28 -8.35
N ASN A 182 11.69 19.73 -7.13
CA ASN A 182 12.86 19.81 -6.25
C ASN A 182 13.85 18.65 -6.44
N VAL A 183 13.63 17.77 -7.42
CA VAL A 183 14.55 16.65 -7.68
C VAL A 183 15.85 17.19 -8.29
N ASP A 184 16.97 16.82 -7.68
CA ASP A 184 18.30 17.13 -8.21
C ASP A 184 18.53 16.37 -9.52
N SER A 185 19.04 17.08 -10.51
CA SER A 185 19.26 16.59 -11.87
C SER A 185 20.70 16.75 -12.34
N ALA A 186 21.61 17.07 -11.42
CA ALA A 186 23.05 17.17 -11.65
C ALA A 186 23.73 15.79 -11.74
N TRP A 187 24.80 15.68 -12.51
CA TRP A 187 25.63 14.48 -12.61
C TRP A 187 26.56 14.27 -11.40
N PHE A 188 26.92 15.36 -10.73
CA PHE A 188 27.74 15.37 -9.54
C PHE A 188 27.43 16.63 -8.74
N TYR A 189 27.64 16.58 -7.43
CA TYR A 189 27.64 17.80 -6.62
C TYR A 189 29.03 18.43 -6.64
N GLU A 190 29.07 19.74 -6.79
CA GLU A 190 30.33 20.49 -6.81
C GLU A 190 30.95 20.58 -5.41
N ARG A 191 32.27 20.75 -5.36
CA ARG A 191 33.02 20.94 -4.11
C ARG A 191 32.44 22.04 -3.22
N ASP A 192 32.04 23.16 -3.83
CA ASP A 192 31.48 24.32 -3.13
C ASP A 192 30.19 23.99 -2.38
N PHE A 193 29.37 23.06 -2.90
CA PHE A 193 28.19 22.57 -2.17
C PHE A 193 28.63 21.86 -0.88
N TYR A 194 29.56 20.91 -0.96
CA TYR A 194 30.03 20.17 0.21
C TYR A 194 30.66 21.08 1.27
N GLU A 195 31.48 22.05 0.86
CA GLU A 195 32.10 23.02 1.78
C GLU A 195 31.07 23.91 2.46
N ALA A 196 30.04 24.35 1.72
CA ALA A 196 28.96 25.15 2.29
C ALA A 196 28.19 24.40 3.39
N THR A 197 27.99 23.09 3.24
CA THR A 197 27.25 22.29 4.25
C THR A 197 27.90 22.28 5.64
N LEU A 198 29.20 22.58 5.75
CA LEU A 198 29.90 22.67 7.04
C LEU A 198 29.32 23.75 7.96
N ASN A 199 28.78 24.82 7.38
CA ASN A 199 28.14 25.91 8.12
C ASN A 199 26.64 25.67 8.36
N GLN A 200 26.11 24.53 7.92
CA GLN A 200 24.68 24.15 8.02
C GLN A 200 23.71 25.25 7.52
N PRO A 201 23.95 25.87 6.34
CA PRO A 201 23.05 26.90 5.82
C PRO A 201 21.69 26.29 5.48
N HIS A 202 20.66 27.14 5.46
CA HIS A 202 19.35 26.70 5.02
C HIS A 202 19.40 26.35 3.50
N PRO A 203 18.80 25.24 3.02
CA PRO A 203 18.91 24.81 1.62
C PRO A 203 18.55 25.90 0.58
N LYS A 204 17.58 26.75 0.89
CA LYS A 204 17.19 27.90 0.03
C LYS A 204 18.30 28.93 -0.19
N GLU A 205 19.26 29.06 0.73
CA GLU A 205 20.38 30.00 0.59
C GLU A 205 21.40 29.52 -0.44
N ILE A 206 21.53 28.20 -0.59
CA ILE A 206 22.50 27.56 -1.49
C ILE A 206 21.86 26.94 -2.74
N GLN A 207 20.54 27.00 -2.89
CA GLN A 207 19.80 26.44 -4.04
C GLN A 207 20.35 26.93 -5.39
N GLY A 208 20.88 28.16 -5.43
CA GLY A 208 21.47 28.76 -6.64
C GLY A 208 22.69 28.01 -7.18
N ARG A 209 23.30 27.15 -6.37
CA ARG A 209 24.46 26.31 -6.71
C ARG A 209 24.05 24.92 -7.23
N MET A 210 22.80 24.54 -7.05
CA MET A 210 22.27 23.22 -7.39
C MET A 210 21.46 23.28 -8.69
N ASP A 211 21.46 22.17 -9.41
CA ASP A 211 20.69 21.97 -10.63
C ASP A 211 19.53 21.00 -10.36
N PHE A 212 18.33 21.56 -10.26
CA PHE A 212 17.09 20.84 -9.96
C PHE A 212 16.03 21.16 -11.00
N VAL A 213 15.01 20.31 -11.09
CA VAL A 213 14.01 20.33 -12.18
C VAL A 213 13.34 21.70 -12.38
N GLU A 214 12.99 22.42 -11.30
CA GLU A 214 12.37 23.75 -11.39
C GLU A 214 13.21 24.74 -12.22
N ARG A 215 14.54 24.66 -12.13
CA ARG A 215 15.46 25.57 -12.86
C ARG A 215 15.52 25.27 -14.36
N ARG A 216 15.06 24.10 -14.77
CA ARG A 216 15.07 23.63 -16.16
C ARG A 216 13.73 23.86 -16.86
N LEU A 217 12.70 24.31 -16.14
CA LEU A 217 11.38 24.64 -16.67
C LEU A 217 11.47 25.65 -17.82
N GLY A 218 10.59 25.49 -18.81
CA GLY A 218 10.59 26.29 -20.04
C GLY A 218 11.53 25.79 -21.14
N SER A 219 12.28 24.71 -20.90
CA SER A 219 13.13 24.06 -21.90
C SER A 219 12.90 22.54 -21.96
N VAL A 220 13.45 21.87 -22.97
CA VAL A 220 13.43 20.40 -23.08
C VAL A 220 14.16 19.74 -21.90
N ALA A 221 15.08 20.46 -21.25
CA ALA A 221 15.80 19.97 -20.08
C ALA A 221 14.89 19.74 -18.86
N ALA A 222 13.65 20.27 -18.88
CA ALA A 222 12.65 20.00 -17.85
C ALA A 222 12.21 18.53 -17.82
N VAL A 223 12.29 17.82 -18.95
CA VAL A 223 11.84 16.43 -19.09
C VAL A 223 12.95 15.46 -19.47
N ARG A 224 14.12 15.95 -19.88
CA ARG A 224 15.24 15.16 -20.42
C ARG A 224 16.59 15.74 -19.98
N GLY A 225 17.67 14.98 -20.15
CA GLY A 225 19.02 15.32 -19.74
C GLY A 225 19.23 15.26 -18.23
N TYR A 226 18.51 14.40 -17.50
CA TYR A 226 18.69 14.29 -16.05
C TYR A 226 20.01 13.57 -15.73
N GLY A 227 20.72 14.02 -14.71
CA GLY A 227 21.88 13.35 -14.15
C GLY A 227 21.53 12.47 -12.96
N PHE A 228 22.47 11.61 -12.58
CA PHE A 228 22.44 10.87 -11.32
C PHE A 228 23.86 10.79 -10.76
N THR A 229 23.98 10.75 -9.42
CA THR A 229 25.28 10.80 -8.73
C THR A 229 25.88 9.43 -8.44
N HIS A 230 25.03 8.42 -8.19
CA HIS A 230 25.45 7.07 -7.82
C HIS A 230 24.83 6.05 -8.76
N ASP A 231 25.67 5.19 -9.33
CA ASP A 231 25.25 4.08 -10.17
C ASP A 231 24.84 2.88 -9.32
N CYS A 232 24.01 2.00 -9.89
CA CYS A 232 23.65 0.73 -9.29
C CYS A 232 23.82 -0.41 -10.30
N HIS A 233 24.09 -1.62 -9.80
CA HIS A 233 24.26 -2.78 -10.68
C HIS A 233 22.92 -3.31 -11.22
N ALA A 234 21.86 -3.19 -10.42
CA ALA A 234 20.50 -3.53 -10.78
C ALA A 234 19.52 -2.77 -9.88
N ILE A 235 18.46 -2.20 -10.46
CA ILE A 235 17.43 -1.43 -9.76
C ILE A 235 16.62 -2.28 -8.76
N ASP A 236 16.45 -3.56 -9.04
CA ASP A 236 15.72 -4.51 -8.19
C ASP A 236 16.64 -5.33 -7.26
N ARG A 237 17.91 -4.92 -7.12
CA ARG A 237 18.86 -5.62 -6.25
C ARG A 237 18.50 -5.44 -4.78
N GLY A 238 17.81 -6.42 -4.22
CA GLY A 238 17.45 -6.45 -2.82
C GLY A 238 16.63 -7.68 -2.45
N PRO A 239 16.20 -7.80 -1.18
CA PRO A 239 15.24 -8.83 -0.80
C PRO A 239 13.89 -8.55 -1.49
N ALA A 240 13.38 -9.53 -2.24
CA ALA A 240 12.14 -9.40 -3.01
C ALA A 240 10.90 -9.07 -2.16
N LEU A 241 10.89 -9.54 -0.91
CA LEU A 241 9.82 -9.30 0.05
C LEU A 241 10.39 -8.83 1.39
N SER A 242 9.66 -7.94 2.06
CA SER A 242 10.01 -7.53 3.41
C SER A 242 9.81 -8.70 4.39
N ALA A 243 10.71 -8.83 5.36
CA ALA A 243 10.58 -9.82 6.43
C ALA A 243 9.25 -9.66 7.21
N TYR A 244 8.68 -8.46 7.21
CA TYR A 244 7.38 -8.20 7.82
C TYR A 244 6.22 -8.99 7.18
N LYS A 245 6.30 -9.25 5.86
CA LYS A 245 5.29 -10.05 5.14
C LYS A 245 5.49 -11.56 5.34
N THR A 246 6.70 -12.00 5.64
CA THR A 246 7.02 -13.43 5.83
C THR A 246 6.78 -13.93 7.24
N LEU A 247 6.65 -13.03 8.22
CA LEU A 247 6.32 -13.39 9.60
C LEU A 247 4.80 -13.47 9.79
N ASP A 248 4.30 -14.58 10.31
CA ASP A 248 2.86 -14.83 10.43
C ASP A 248 2.25 -14.11 11.64
N THR A 249 2.87 -14.25 12.82
CA THR A 249 2.28 -13.75 14.06
C THR A 249 2.79 -12.35 14.43
N MET A 250 1.97 -11.60 15.15
CA MET A 250 2.37 -10.28 15.68
C MET A 250 3.56 -10.42 16.65
N ILE A 251 3.59 -11.51 17.42
CA ILE A 251 4.67 -11.82 18.36
C ILE A 251 5.98 -11.97 17.60
N ASP A 252 5.99 -12.72 16.50
CA ASP A 252 7.19 -12.90 15.68
C ASP A 252 7.66 -11.58 15.05
N LYS A 253 6.72 -10.76 14.56
CA LYS A 253 7.01 -9.42 14.00
C LYS A 253 7.67 -8.52 15.04
N MET A 254 7.13 -8.49 16.24
CA MET A 254 7.64 -7.69 17.35
C MET A 254 9.00 -8.20 17.84
N ASN A 255 9.16 -9.52 17.96
CA ASN A 255 10.44 -10.12 18.32
C ASN A 255 11.50 -9.85 17.26
N GLY A 256 11.15 -9.95 15.97
CA GLY A 256 12.04 -9.57 14.87
C GLY A 256 12.47 -8.11 14.94
N GLN A 257 11.53 -7.20 15.22
CA GLN A 257 11.81 -5.77 15.40
C GLN A 257 12.76 -5.51 16.58
N LEU A 258 12.49 -6.09 17.76
CA LEU A 258 13.29 -5.84 18.97
C LEU A 258 14.65 -6.54 18.92
N ALA A 259 14.73 -7.75 18.37
CA ALA A 259 15.99 -8.46 18.13
C ALA A 259 16.87 -7.70 17.13
N LEU A 260 16.28 -7.13 16.07
CA LEU A 260 17.02 -6.24 15.17
C LEU A 260 17.54 -5.00 15.94
N GLY A 261 16.70 -4.40 16.78
CA GLY A 261 17.09 -3.30 17.65
C GLY A 261 18.31 -3.62 18.53
N GLN A 262 18.40 -4.84 19.09
CA GLN A 262 19.53 -5.24 19.94
C GLN A 262 20.85 -5.31 19.17
N ARG A 263 20.79 -5.58 17.85
CA ARG A 263 21.98 -5.67 17.00
C ARG A 263 22.44 -4.30 16.51
N LEU A 264 21.54 -3.31 16.47
CA LEU A 264 21.81 -1.98 15.92
C LEU A 264 22.37 -1.04 16.98
N ARG A 265 23.56 -0.47 16.72
CA ARG A 265 24.21 0.51 17.61
C ARG A 265 23.37 1.78 17.82
N GLY A 266 22.63 2.20 16.80
CA GLY A 266 21.83 3.43 16.83
C GLY A 266 20.49 3.31 17.57
N VAL A 267 20.13 2.11 18.07
CA VAL A 267 18.81 1.86 18.64
C VAL A 267 18.92 1.50 20.12
N ASN A 268 18.26 2.27 20.98
CA ASN A 268 18.09 1.90 22.38
C ASN A 268 16.85 1.02 22.54
N VAL A 269 17.05 -0.29 22.60
CA VAL A 269 15.97 -1.28 22.65
C VAL A 269 15.05 -1.10 23.85
N ARG A 270 15.60 -0.72 25.01
CA ARG A 270 14.80 -0.49 26.21
C ARG A 270 13.81 0.65 26.01
N GLN A 271 14.23 1.73 25.35
CA GLN A 271 13.36 2.85 25.02
C GLN A 271 12.30 2.46 23.98
N VAL A 272 12.68 1.69 22.96
CA VAL A 272 11.74 1.19 21.95
C VAL A 272 10.69 0.29 22.60
N ALA A 273 11.11 -0.67 23.44
CA ALA A 273 10.21 -1.56 24.17
C ALA A 273 9.24 -0.78 25.08
N SER A 274 9.75 0.16 25.89
CA SER A 274 8.90 1.04 26.71
C SER A 274 7.91 1.85 25.87
N SER A 275 8.34 2.38 24.72
CA SER A 275 7.47 3.14 23.81
C SER A 275 6.37 2.27 23.21
N VAL A 276 6.70 1.06 22.74
CA VAL A 276 5.72 0.13 22.17
C VAL A 276 4.66 -0.25 23.21
N VAL A 277 5.07 -0.61 24.43
CA VAL A 277 4.14 -0.95 25.51
C VAL A 277 3.23 0.24 25.84
N ARG A 278 3.79 1.45 25.98
CA ARG A 278 3.02 2.64 26.40
C ARG A 278 2.10 3.19 25.30
N SER A 279 2.55 3.18 24.06
CA SER A 279 1.84 3.85 22.95
C SER A 279 0.93 2.90 22.17
N HIS A 280 1.18 1.59 22.19
CA HIS A 280 0.36 0.61 21.48
C HIS A 280 -0.37 -0.36 22.41
N PHE A 281 0.34 -1.10 23.27
CA PHE A 281 -0.30 -2.17 24.04
C PHE A 281 -1.21 -1.68 25.17
N LEU A 282 -0.75 -0.75 26.00
CA LEU A 282 -1.58 -0.21 27.10
C LEU A 282 -2.84 0.52 26.59
N PRO A 283 -2.76 1.38 25.57
CA PRO A 283 -3.95 2.04 25.02
C PRO A 283 -4.93 1.05 24.42
N ASP A 284 -4.46 0.04 23.69
CA ASP A 284 -5.32 -0.98 23.08
C ASP A 284 -5.99 -1.86 24.15
N LEU A 285 -5.23 -2.33 25.14
CA LEU A 285 -5.77 -3.13 26.25
C LEU A 285 -6.82 -2.34 27.06
N ARG A 286 -6.56 -1.07 27.36
CA ARG A 286 -7.53 -0.16 28.01
C ARG A 286 -8.76 0.08 27.13
N GLY A 287 -8.56 0.29 25.84
CA GLY A 287 -9.62 0.50 24.86
C GLY A 287 -10.54 -0.71 24.79
N ASN A 288 -9.96 -1.90 24.62
CA ASN A 288 -10.68 -3.17 24.55
C ASN A 288 -11.40 -3.49 25.87
N LEU A 289 -10.79 -3.25 27.03
CA LEU A 289 -11.42 -3.44 28.33
C LEU A 289 -12.64 -2.51 28.52
N ASN A 290 -12.49 -1.22 28.19
CA ASN A 290 -13.59 -0.25 28.25
C ASN A 290 -14.71 -0.58 27.26
N ALA A 291 -14.34 -1.03 26.05
CA ALA A 291 -15.28 -1.46 25.03
C ALA A 291 -16.05 -2.71 25.51
N TYR A 292 -15.36 -3.69 26.09
CA TYR A 292 -15.95 -4.91 26.64
C TYR A 292 -16.99 -4.59 27.73
N GLY A 293 -16.69 -3.68 28.65
CA GLY A 293 -17.61 -3.27 29.71
C GLY A 293 -18.84 -2.48 29.22
N ARG A 294 -18.78 -1.85 28.04
CA ARG A 294 -19.85 -1.02 27.47
C ARG A 294 -20.49 -1.60 26.20
N GLN A 295 -20.12 -2.83 25.85
CA GLN A 295 -20.44 -3.40 24.55
C GLN A 295 -21.95 -3.63 24.35
N LYS A 296 -22.33 -3.69 23.07
CA LYS A 296 -23.66 -4.14 22.66
C LYS A 296 -23.61 -5.65 22.39
N VAL A 297 -24.77 -6.28 22.48
CA VAL A 297 -24.95 -7.68 22.11
C VAL A 297 -25.60 -7.74 20.73
N ARG A 298 -25.00 -8.48 19.80
CA ARG A 298 -25.49 -8.59 18.42
C ARG A 298 -26.10 -9.96 18.17
N CYS A 299 -27.25 -10.00 17.51
CA CYS A 299 -27.81 -11.24 17.01
C CYS A 299 -27.06 -11.69 15.75
N LEU A 300 -26.58 -12.94 15.73
CA LEU A 300 -25.86 -13.52 14.59
C LEU A 300 -26.78 -13.76 13.38
N LYS A 301 -28.09 -13.85 13.60
CA LYS A 301 -29.07 -14.15 12.55
C LYS A 301 -29.65 -12.91 11.87
N CYS A 302 -30.09 -11.92 12.65
CA CYS A 302 -30.72 -10.70 12.10
C CYS A 302 -29.81 -9.46 12.14
N GLY A 303 -28.63 -9.56 12.76
CA GLY A 303 -27.67 -8.47 12.87
C GLY A 303 -28.07 -7.33 13.83
N HIS A 304 -29.25 -7.40 14.46
CA HIS A 304 -29.71 -6.37 15.39
C HIS A 304 -28.82 -6.30 16.63
N SER A 305 -28.53 -5.07 17.07
CA SER A 305 -27.65 -4.78 18.20
C SER A 305 -28.45 -4.25 19.39
N TYR A 306 -28.45 -5.01 20.48
CA TYR A 306 -29.08 -4.66 21.74
C TYR A 306 -28.09 -3.99 22.69
N ARG A 307 -28.55 -2.96 23.42
CA ARG A 307 -27.74 -2.34 24.49
C ARG A 307 -27.53 -3.26 25.69
N ARG A 308 -28.46 -4.16 25.97
CA ARG A 308 -28.41 -5.14 27.07
C ARG A 308 -28.86 -6.51 26.56
N MET A 309 -28.34 -7.58 27.14
CA MET A 309 -28.76 -8.94 26.85
C MET A 309 -30.26 -9.10 27.19
N PRO A 310 -31.12 -9.53 26.25
CA PRO A 310 -32.48 -9.96 26.56
C PRO A 310 -32.48 -11.09 27.58
N LEU A 311 -33.39 -11.01 28.57
CA LEU A 311 -33.51 -12.03 29.63
C LEU A 311 -33.88 -13.42 29.10
N SER A 312 -34.48 -13.49 27.90
CA SER A 312 -34.78 -14.75 27.21
C SER A 312 -33.54 -15.50 26.72
N GLY A 313 -32.34 -14.89 26.76
CA GLY A 313 -31.10 -15.45 26.22
C GLY A 313 -31.04 -15.51 24.69
N SER A 314 -32.14 -15.16 24.00
CA SER A 314 -32.29 -15.25 22.55
C SER A 314 -32.80 -13.94 21.95
N CYS A 315 -32.61 -13.76 20.64
CA CYS A 315 -33.02 -12.54 19.95
C CYS A 315 -34.56 -12.36 19.91
N ILE A 316 -35.03 -11.28 20.54
CA ILE A 316 -36.45 -10.87 20.62
C ILE A 316 -36.92 -9.95 19.48
N GLN A 317 -36.09 -9.73 18.44
CA GLN A 317 -36.54 -8.96 17.27
C GLN A 317 -37.58 -9.79 16.50
N PRO A 318 -38.61 -9.15 15.92
CA PRO A 318 -39.49 -9.81 14.96
C PRO A 318 -38.66 -10.34 13.80
N LYS A 319 -39.01 -11.54 13.32
CA LYS A 319 -38.32 -12.18 12.20
C LYS A 319 -38.50 -11.31 10.95
N LYS A 320 -37.41 -10.74 10.46
CA LYS A 320 -37.39 -10.16 9.11
C LYS A 320 -37.51 -11.32 8.13
N GLU A 321 -38.61 -11.40 7.39
CA GLU A 321 -38.71 -12.34 6.27
C GLU A 321 -37.69 -11.94 5.20
N THR A 322 -36.66 -12.75 5.04
CA THR A 322 -35.77 -12.71 3.88
C THR A 322 -36.35 -13.64 2.83
N GLY A 323 -37.24 -13.12 1.97
CA GLY A 323 -37.86 -13.89 0.88
C GLY A 323 -38.69 -13.01 -0.05
N ARG A 324 -38.48 -13.17 -1.37
CA ARG A 324 -39.08 -12.40 -2.48
C ARG A 324 -40.62 -12.34 -2.39
N GLY A 325 -41.18 -11.13 -2.42
CA GLY A 325 -42.63 -10.89 -2.42
C GLY A 325 -42.99 -9.50 -1.90
N LEU A 326 -44.29 -9.26 -1.61
CA LEU A 326 -44.94 -7.99 -1.19
C LEU A 326 -44.27 -7.20 -0.03
N ALA A 327 -43.18 -7.69 0.56
CA ALA A 327 -42.34 -7.00 1.53
C ALA A 327 -41.71 -5.69 1.01
N ARG A 328 -41.57 -5.49 -0.32
CA ARG A 328 -41.18 -4.20 -0.92
C ARG A 328 -42.25 -3.10 -0.78
N MET A 329 -43.51 -3.45 -0.51
CA MET A 329 -44.63 -2.51 -0.37
C MET A 329 -45.01 -2.21 1.09
N GLY A 330 -44.12 -2.51 2.06
CA GLY A 330 -44.30 -2.10 3.46
C GLY A 330 -45.38 -2.88 4.23
N VAL A 331 -45.98 -3.92 3.65
CA VAL A 331 -46.96 -4.77 4.33
C VAL A 331 -46.23 -5.84 5.15
N ALA A 332 -45.99 -5.55 6.43
CA ALA A 332 -45.53 -6.54 7.39
C ALA A 332 -46.71 -7.44 7.80
N LYS A 333 -46.68 -8.73 7.45
CA LYS A 333 -47.61 -9.69 8.07
C LYS A 333 -47.28 -9.78 9.57
N THR A 334 -48.28 -9.56 10.41
CA THR A 334 -48.21 -9.60 11.88
C THR A 334 -48.06 -11.01 12.47
N GLU A 335 -47.89 -12.04 11.63
CA GLU A 335 -47.71 -13.45 12.04
C GLU A 335 -46.24 -13.91 11.95
N GLY A 336 -45.30 -12.99 12.16
CA GLY A 336 -43.87 -13.31 12.20
C GLY A 336 -43.41 -13.58 13.63
N GLY A 337 -43.10 -14.83 13.97
CA GLY A 337 -42.49 -15.19 15.25
C GLY A 337 -41.18 -14.43 15.53
N LEU A 338 -40.65 -14.54 16.75
CA LEU A 338 -39.38 -13.93 17.14
C LEU A 338 -38.21 -14.59 16.38
N CYS A 339 -37.15 -13.81 16.13
CA CYS A 339 -35.97 -14.26 15.41
C CYS A 339 -35.33 -15.51 16.04
N ASN A 340 -35.31 -15.58 17.39
CA ASN A 340 -34.71 -16.64 18.21
C ASN A 340 -33.26 -16.98 17.82
N GLY A 341 -32.54 -16.03 17.23
CA GLY A 341 -31.13 -16.19 16.91
C GLY A 341 -30.23 -16.08 18.14
N ASN A 342 -29.08 -16.75 18.09
CA ASN A 342 -28.04 -16.65 19.10
C ASN A 342 -27.47 -15.23 19.16
N LEU A 343 -27.21 -14.81 20.38
CA LEU A 343 -26.70 -13.51 20.72
C LEU A 343 -25.21 -13.64 21.04
N ALA A 344 -24.40 -12.82 20.40
CA ALA A 344 -22.96 -12.78 20.60
C ALA A 344 -22.53 -11.42 21.15
N LEU A 345 -21.54 -11.46 22.04
CA LEU A 345 -20.78 -10.27 22.43
C LEU A 345 -20.05 -9.71 21.20
N THR A 346 -19.97 -8.39 21.12
CA THR A 346 -19.25 -7.72 20.01
C THR A 346 -17.75 -7.66 20.25
N VAL A 347 -17.32 -7.69 21.52
CA VAL A 347 -15.93 -7.82 21.96
C VAL A 347 -15.82 -9.08 22.81
N SER A 348 -14.99 -10.03 22.39
CA SER A 348 -14.74 -11.27 23.13
C SER A 348 -13.68 -11.08 24.22
N GLU A 349 -13.69 -11.94 25.23
CA GLU A 349 -12.63 -11.97 26.26
C GLU A 349 -11.24 -12.19 25.64
N GLY A 350 -11.13 -13.10 24.67
CA GLY A 350 -9.88 -13.38 23.97
C GLY A 350 -9.29 -12.14 23.29
N ALA A 351 -10.13 -11.24 22.76
CA ALA A 351 -9.67 -9.99 22.18
C ALA A 351 -9.04 -9.05 23.23
N VAL A 352 -9.55 -9.04 24.46
CA VAL A 352 -8.99 -8.27 25.58
C VAL A 352 -7.68 -8.90 26.05
N ARG A 353 -7.61 -10.22 26.20
CA ARG A 353 -6.42 -10.92 26.72
C ARG A 353 -5.25 -11.02 25.74
N LYS A 354 -5.51 -10.88 24.44
CA LYS A 354 -4.57 -11.15 23.33
C LYS A 354 -3.15 -10.63 23.53
N TYR A 355 -2.99 -9.43 24.10
CA TYR A 355 -1.69 -8.76 24.19
C TYR A 355 -1.01 -8.82 25.56
N ILE A 356 -1.65 -9.42 26.58
CA ILE A 356 -1.09 -9.45 27.94
C ILE A 356 0.18 -10.30 27.98
N GLU A 357 0.14 -11.51 27.41
CA GLU A 357 1.30 -12.41 27.38
C GLU A 357 2.47 -11.80 26.60
N VAL A 358 2.16 -11.20 25.45
CA VAL A 358 3.14 -10.54 24.58
C VAL A 358 3.79 -9.36 25.30
N MET A 359 2.99 -8.53 25.96
CA MET A 359 3.48 -7.39 26.72
C MET A 359 4.39 -7.82 27.88
N ARG A 360 4.01 -8.86 28.64
CA ARG A 360 4.86 -9.42 29.72
C ARG A 360 6.19 -9.93 29.17
N PHE A 361 6.16 -10.71 28.09
CA PHE A 361 7.37 -11.20 27.42
C PHE A 361 8.31 -10.05 27.03
N VAL A 362 7.81 -8.97 26.44
CA VAL A 362 8.62 -7.81 26.07
C VAL A 362 9.26 -7.16 27.29
N MET A 363 8.47 -6.95 28.34
CA MET A 363 8.90 -6.29 29.56
C MET A 363 9.97 -7.06 30.32
N ASP A 364 9.91 -8.39 30.28
CA ASP A 364 10.85 -9.29 30.94
C ASP A 364 12.13 -9.47 30.11
N HIS A 365 12.00 -9.65 28.80
CA HIS A 365 13.14 -9.95 27.93
C HIS A 365 13.96 -8.71 27.56
N TYR A 366 13.31 -7.59 27.26
CA TYR A 366 13.99 -6.37 26.77
C TYR A 366 14.12 -5.28 27.85
N GLY A 367 13.38 -5.42 28.94
CA GLY A 367 13.34 -4.45 30.02
C GLY A 367 12.55 -3.20 29.66
N VAL A 368 11.89 -2.61 30.67
CA VAL A 368 11.17 -1.34 30.58
C VAL A 368 11.49 -0.48 31.80
N ASP A 369 11.00 0.76 31.83
CA ASP A 369 11.01 1.58 33.03
C ASP A 369 10.02 1.08 34.08
N LEU A 370 10.26 1.45 35.35
CA LEU A 370 9.45 0.98 36.48
C LEU A 370 7.98 1.39 36.36
N TYR A 371 7.71 2.60 35.88
CA TYR A 371 6.36 3.12 35.74
C TYR A 371 5.56 2.32 34.71
N THR A 372 6.14 2.08 33.53
CA THR A 372 5.52 1.26 32.49
C THR A 372 5.28 -0.17 32.98
N ARG A 373 6.22 -0.75 33.74
CA ARG A 373 6.03 -2.09 34.33
C ARG A 373 4.86 -2.14 35.30
N GLN A 374 4.83 -1.26 36.29
CA GLN A 374 3.75 -1.21 37.28
C GLN A 374 2.38 -1.00 36.64
N ASN A 375 2.30 -0.12 35.64
CA ASN A 375 1.05 0.16 34.93
C ASN A 375 0.56 -1.05 34.13
N ALA A 376 1.47 -1.73 33.42
CA ALA A 376 1.18 -2.95 32.69
C ALA A 376 0.70 -4.09 33.60
N ASP A 377 1.39 -4.30 34.72
CA ASP A 377 1.03 -5.33 35.71
C ASP A 377 -0.34 -5.04 36.33
N TRP A 378 -0.58 -3.80 36.75
CA TRP A 378 -1.86 -3.38 37.32
C TRP A 378 -3.03 -3.58 36.34
N LEU A 379 -2.82 -3.26 35.08
CA LEU A 379 -3.86 -3.40 34.07
C LEU A 379 -4.13 -4.88 33.74
N ALA A 380 -3.08 -5.69 33.66
CA ALA A 380 -3.21 -7.13 33.48
C ALA A 380 -3.97 -7.78 34.64
N SER A 381 -3.64 -7.44 35.89
CA SER A 381 -4.36 -7.91 37.08
C SER A 381 -5.83 -7.45 37.10
N SER A 382 -6.11 -6.24 36.61
CA SER A 382 -7.48 -5.74 36.49
C SER A 382 -8.31 -6.54 35.48
N VAL A 383 -7.69 -6.93 34.35
CA VAL A 383 -8.33 -7.81 33.35
C VAL A 383 -8.58 -9.20 33.96
N ASP A 384 -7.58 -9.77 34.64
CA ASP A 384 -7.72 -11.08 35.28
C ASP A 384 -8.83 -11.08 36.33
N SER A 385 -8.93 -10.03 37.15
CA SER A 385 -9.98 -9.88 38.16
C SER A 385 -11.38 -9.73 37.55
N LEU A 386 -11.52 -9.18 36.35
CA LEU A 386 -12.83 -9.02 35.70
C LEU A 386 -13.38 -10.36 35.20
N PHE A 387 -12.50 -11.26 34.74
CA PHE A 387 -12.87 -12.51 34.08
C PHE A 387 -12.75 -13.74 34.99
N ASN A 388 -11.96 -13.67 36.07
CA ASN A 388 -11.88 -14.77 37.03
C ASN A 388 -13.20 -14.93 37.77
N ASN A 389 -13.73 -16.15 37.72
CA ASN A 389 -14.90 -16.55 38.46
C ASN A 389 -14.43 -17.36 39.68
N ASP A 390 -14.44 -16.75 40.87
CA ASP A 390 -13.93 -17.36 42.11
C ASP A 390 -14.61 -18.69 42.48
N ARG A 391 -15.74 -19.03 41.86
CA ARG A 391 -16.49 -20.28 42.08
C ARG A 391 -16.02 -21.48 41.23
N ALA A 392 -15.21 -21.26 40.20
CA ALA A 392 -14.77 -22.32 39.29
C ALA A 392 -13.31 -22.11 38.87
N LYS A 393 -12.36 -22.54 39.73
CA LYS A 393 -10.93 -22.60 39.36
C LYS A 393 -10.61 -23.95 38.74
N GLN A 394 -10.15 -23.92 37.49
CA GLN A 394 -9.44 -25.04 36.88
C GLN A 394 -7.99 -24.99 37.39
N LEU A 395 -7.62 -25.94 38.25
CA LEU A 395 -6.26 -26.05 38.78
C LEU A 395 -5.42 -26.96 37.89
N SER A 396 -4.18 -26.56 37.61
CA SER A 396 -3.22 -27.42 36.93
C SER A 396 -2.60 -28.41 37.93
N LEU A 397 -2.17 -29.57 37.46
CA LEU A 397 -1.52 -30.59 38.32
C LEU A 397 -0.24 -30.06 39.00
N SER A 398 0.42 -29.09 38.37
CA SER A 398 1.57 -28.35 38.91
C SER A 398 1.24 -27.39 40.03
N ASP A 399 -0.03 -27.00 40.22
CA ASP A 399 -0.43 -26.13 41.35
C ASP A 399 -0.58 -26.91 42.66
N PHE A 400 -0.52 -28.24 42.59
CA PHE A 400 -0.63 -29.16 43.73
C PHE A 400 0.70 -29.81 44.15
N LEU A 401 1.76 -29.58 43.37
CA LEU A 401 3.14 -29.99 43.68
C LEU A 401 3.91 -28.77 44.19
#